data_AF-A0A8S8YGT1-F1
#
_entry.id   AF-A0A8S8YGT1-F1
#
_cell.length_a   1.000
_cell.length_b   1.000
_cell.length_c   1.000
_cell.angle_alpha   90.00
_cell.angle_beta   90.00
_cell.angle_gamma   90.00
#
_symmetry.space_group_name_H-M   'P 1'
#
loop_
_entity.id
_entity.type
_entity.pdbx_description
1 polymer ?
#
loop_
_entity_poly.entity_id
_entity_poly.type
_entity_poly.pdbx_seq_one_letter_code
_entity_poly.pdbx_strand_id
1 'polypeptide(L)'
;MMAPLFRTFLSSRDILPGIKVDTGAKELAGHNGEKVTEGLDGLRERCAEYFAMGARFAKWRAVIKIDGELPSNACLSTNAHALARYAAICQEQGLVPIIEPEVLMDGAHDASVCQSVTSEILQRTFAECENQGVHFPGALLNQT
;
A
#
# COMPACT_ATOMS: atom_id res chain seq x y z
N MET A 1 34.90 -16.31 4.89
CA MET A 1 33.69 -16.72 4.13
C MET A 1 32.75 -15.53 4.13
N MET A 2 32.39 -14.97 2.98
CA MET A 2 31.42 -13.86 2.93
C MET A 2 30.05 -14.42 3.32
N ALA A 3 29.37 -13.81 4.29
CA ALA A 3 28.00 -14.21 4.62
C ALA A 3 27.10 -13.98 3.39
N PRO A 4 26.18 -14.91 3.08
CA PRO A 4 25.25 -14.72 1.98
C PRO A 4 24.38 -13.48 2.24
N LEU A 5 24.04 -12.76 1.17
CA LEU A 5 23.10 -11.65 1.24
C LEU A 5 21.76 -12.17 1.79
N PHE A 6 21.09 -11.40 2.65
CA PHE A 6 19.88 -11.86 3.34
C PHE A 6 18.81 -12.39 2.37
N ARG A 7 18.63 -11.73 1.22
CA ARG A 7 17.72 -12.19 0.15
C ARG A 7 18.06 -13.59 -0.38
N THR A 8 19.35 -13.91 -0.51
CA THR A 8 19.82 -15.23 -0.96
C THR A 8 19.51 -16.30 0.09
N PHE A 9 19.61 -15.97 1.37
CA PHE A 9 19.24 -16.85 2.48
C PHE A 9 17.72 -17.12 2.55
N LEU A 10 16.90 -16.14 2.21
CA LEU A 10 15.45 -16.30 2.08
C LEU A 10 15.11 -17.22 0.89
N SER A 11 15.69 -16.94 -0.28
CA SER A 11 15.47 -17.74 -1.49
C SER A 11 15.94 -19.20 -1.32
N SER A 12 17.02 -19.45 -0.56
CA SER A 12 17.47 -20.82 -0.27
C SER A 12 16.51 -21.61 0.63
N ARG A 13 15.44 -20.98 1.11
CA ARG A 13 14.37 -21.55 1.94
C ARG A 13 13.00 -21.42 1.27
N ASP A 14 12.98 -21.15 -0.03
CA ASP A 14 11.76 -20.92 -0.81
C ASP A 14 10.90 -19.75 -0.28
N ILE A 15 11.53 -18.80 0.43
CA ILE A 15 10.87 -17.58 0.89
C ILE A 15 11.12 -16.50 -0.16
N LEU A 16 10.02 -15.99 -0.74
CA LEU A 16 10.08 -14.87 -1.68
C LEU A 16 10.47 -13.59 -0.92
N PRO A 17 11.52 -12.88 -1.34
CA PRO A 17 11.82 -11.56 -0.78
C PRO A 17 10.86 -10.51 -1.35
N GLY A 18 10.47 -9.56 -0.50
CA GLY A 18 9.70 -8.40 -0.91
C GLY A 18 10.32 -7.10 -0.43
N ILE A 19 9.77 -5.98 -0.91
CA ILE A 19 10.32 -4.65 -0.67
C ILE A 19 9.21 -3.64 -0.33
N LYS A 20 9.45 -2.81 0.69
CA LYS A 20 8.60 -1.66 0.97
C LYS A 20 9.02 -0.51 0.05
N VAL A 21 8.10 0.05 -0.72
CA VAL A 21 8.44 1.06 -1.75
C VAL A 21 7.81 2.44 -1.52
N ASP A 22 6.90 2.57 -0.56
CA ASP A 22 6.43 3.87 -0.08
C ASP A 22 7.53 4.61 0.71
N THR A 23 7.52 5.94 0.61
CA THR A 23 8.43 6.85 1.33
C THR A 23 7.81 7.42 2.60
N GLY A 24 6.69 6.83 3.05
CA GLY A 24 5.98 7.14 4.28
C GLY A 24 4.77 8.06 4.11
N ALA A 25 3.92 8.03 5.12
CA ALA A 25 2.72 8.85 5.23
C ALA A 25 3.06 10.29 5.68
N LYS A 26 2.63 11.29 4.91
CA LYS A 26 2.81 12.73 5.15
C LYS A 26 1.47 13.41 5.37
N GLU A 27 1.48 14.59 5.97
CA GLU A 27 0.26 15.38 6.17
C GLU A 27 -0.40 15.71 4.83
N LEU A 28 -1.72 15.51 4.75
CA LEU A 28 -2.50 15.86 3.57
C LEU A 28 -2.84 17.35 3.60
N ALA A 29 -2.43 18.08 2.57
CA ALA A 29 -2.64 19.52 2.48
C ALA A 29 -4.12 19.90 2.56
N GLY A 30 -4.50 20.79 3.48
CA GLY A 30 -5.88 21.21 3.71
C GLY A 30 -6.73 20.24 4.54
N HIS A 31 -6.15 19.11 5.00
CA HIS A 31 -6.84 18.04 5.70
C HIS A 31 -6.10 17.70 7.01
N ASN A 32 -6.30 18.55 8.03
CA ASN A 32 -5.54 18.49 9.28
C ASN A 32 -5.71 17.14 10.00
N GLY A 33 -4.59 16.52 10.37
CA GLY A 33 -4.57 15.22 11.07
C GLY A 33 -4.75 14.00 10.15
N GLU A 34 -4.91 14.22 8.84
CA GLU A 34 -4.99 13.17 7.83
C GLU A 34 -3.69 13.06 7.05
N LYS A 35 -3.45 11.87 6.49
CA LYS A 35 -2.20 11.58 5.79
C LYS A 35 -2.43 11.09 4.38
N VAL A 36 -1.44 11.35 3.53
CA VAL A 36 -1.26 10.72 2.22
C VAL A 36 0.11 10.08 2.18
N THR A 37 0.18 8.87 1.64
CA THR A 37 1.45 8.18 1.45
C THR A 37 2.14 8.61 0.16
N GLU A 38 3.44 8.88 0.24
CA GLU A 38 4.27 9.28 -0.89
C GLU A 38 5.12 8.10 -1.44
N GLY A 39 5.69 8.32 -2.63
CA GLY A 39 6.65 7.38 -3.23
C GLY A 39 6.38 7.06 -4.71
N LEU A 40 5.42 7.70 -5.38
CA LEU A 40 5.10 7.38 -6.78
C LEU A 40 6.18 7.88 -7.77
N ASP A 41 6.86 8.98 -7.45
CA ASP A 41 7.88 9.54 -8.33
C ASP A 41 9.07 8.58 -8.44
N GLY A 42 9.46 8.24 -9.67
CA GLY A 42 10.51 7.26 -9.96
C GLY A 42 10.21 5.83 -9.53
N LEU A 43 8.95 5.50 -9.19
CA LEU A 43 8.59 4.19 -8.67
C LEU A 43 8.84 3.07 -9.69
N ARG A 44 8.58 3.33 -10.98
CA ARG A 44 8.76 2.36 -12.06
C ARG A 44 10.20 1.88 -12.13
N GLU A 45 11.15 2.81 -12.15
CA GLU A 45 12.59 2.52 -12.24
C GLU A 45 13.05 1.76 -10.99
N ARG A 46 12.60 2.18 -9.81
CA ARG A 46 12.91 1.47 -8.55
C ARG A 46 12.33 0.05 -8.54
N CYS A 47 11.09 -0.15 -8.98
CA CYS A 47 10.47 -1.47 -9.06
C CYS A 47 11.22 -2.41 -10.02
N ALA A 48 11.64 -1.91 -11.18
CA ALA A 48 12.46 -2.65 -12.14
C ALA A 48 13.79 -3.09 -11.51
N GLU A 49 14.48 -2.17 -10.81
CA GLU A 49 15.71 -2.45 -10.10
C GLU A 49 15.50 -3.50 -9.00
N TYR A 50 14.46 -3.35 -8.17
CA TYR A 50 14.16 -4.30 -7.10
C TYR A 50 13.82 -5.70 -7.62
N PHE A 51 13.09 -5.79 -8.73
CA PHE A 51 12.82 -7.07 -9.39
C PHE A 51 14.13 -7.74 -9.84
N ALA A 52 15.04 -6.98 -10.48
CA ALA A 52 16.36 -7.46 -10.89
C ALA A 52 17.24 -7.86 -9.68
N MET A 53 17.09 -7.20 -8.54
CA MET A 53 17.72 -7.58 -7.28
C MET A 53 17.11 -8.83 -6.63
N GLY A 54 15.94 -9.29 -7.10
CA GLY A 54 15.30 -10.53 -6.69
C GLY A 54 13.98 -10.38 -5.94
N ALA A 55 13.49 -9.16 -5.69
CA ALA A 55 12.18 -8.96 -5.08
C ALA A 55 11.07 -9.55 -5.97
N ARG A 56 10.01 -10.07 -5.35
CA ARG A 56 8.84 -10.65 -6.05
C ARG A 56 7.51 -10.04 -5.65
N PHE A 57 7.49 -9.32 -4.54
CA PHE A 57 6.35 -8.51 -4.14
C PHE A 57 6.83 -7.17 -3.59
N ALA A 58 5.94 -6.20 -3.61
CA ALA A 58 6.15 -4.89 -3.00
C ALA A 58 5.09 -4.63 -1.93
N LYS A 59 5.32 -3.62 -1.10
CA LYS A 59 4.33 -3.14 -0.13
C LYS A 59 4.20 -1.62 -0.18
N TRP A 60 2.96 -1.14 -0.09
CA TRP A 60 2.61 0.26 0.11
C TRP A 60 1.52 0.41 1.17
N ARG A 61 1.80 1.21 2.20
CA ARG A 61 0.88 1.45 3.31
C ARG A 61 0.21 2.81 3.21
N ALA A 62 -1.12 2.85 3.14
CA ALA A 62 -1.90 4.06 3.43
C ALA A 62 -2.38 4.05 4.88
N VAL A 63 -2.45 5.23 5.51
CA VAL A 63 -2.83 5.38 6.92
C VAL A 63 -4.12 6.17 7.01
N ILE A 64 -5.18 5.53 7.49
CA ILE A 64 -6.52 6.10 7.65
C ILE A 64 -6.83 6.22 9.14
N LYS A 65 -6.94 7.46 9.63
CA LYS A 65 -7.22 7.75 11.04
C LYS A 65 -8.73 7.94 11.24
N ILE A 66 -9.27 7.41 12.33
CA ILE A 66 -10.63 7.69 12.80
C ILE A 66 -10.55 8.60 14.02
N ASP A 67 -11.08 9.81 13.92
CA ASP A 67 -11.12 10.80 15.00
C ASP A 67 -12.12 11.91 14.67
N GLY A 68 -13.27 11.95 15.36
CA GLY A 68 -14.33 12.92 15.09
C GLY A 68 -14.88 12.80 13.67
N GLU A 69 -14.63 13.81 12.83
CA GLU A 69 -15.07 13.86 11.43
C GLU A 69 -14.08 13.18 10.45
N LEU A 70 -12.98 12.60 10.95
CA LEU A 70 -12.01 11.85 10.14
C LEU A 70 -12.44 10.37 9.96
N PRO A 71 -12.17 9.75 8.80
CA PRO A 71 -11.46 10.32 7.65
C PRO A 71 -12.39 11.11 6.72
N SER A 72 -11.84 12.12 6.05
CA SER A 72 -12.54 12.89 5.03
C SER A 72 -12.57 12.16 3.68
N ASN A 73 -13.51 12.57 2.82
CA ASN A 73 -13.58 12.11 1.43
C ASN A 73 -12.27 12.30 0.66
N ALA A 74 -11.56 13.40 0.89
CA ALA A 74 -10.31 13.68 0.20
C ALA A 74 -9.19 12.73 0.63
N CYS A 75 -9.10 12.42 1.93
CA CYS A 75 -8.14 11.44 2.45
C CYS A 75 -8.38 10.05 1.87
N LEU A 76 -9.64 9.58 1.88
CA LEU A 76 -10.01 8.29 1.32
C LEU A 76 -9.71 8.22 -0.19
N SER A 77 -10.15 9.23 -0.95
CA SER A 77 -9.94 9.27 -2.41
C SER A 77 -8.47 9.35 -2.79
N THR A 78 -7.68 10.18 -2.09
CA THR A 78 -6.27 10.38 -2.41
C THR A 78 -5.45 9.12 -2.14
N ASN A 79 -5.68 8.46 -1.00
CA ASN A 79 -4.97 7.22 -0.66
C ASN A 79 -5.39 6.05 -1.55
N ALA A 80 -6.69 5.90 -1.85
CA ALA A 80 -7.17 4.88 -2.76
C ALA A 80 -6.54 4.99 -4.16
N HIS A 81 -6.51 6.21 -4.72
CA HIS A 81 -5.90 6.47 -6.01
C HIS A 81 -4.38 6.22 -5.99
N ALA A 82 -3.67 6.64 -4.93
CA ALA A 82 -2.23 6.38 -4.78
C ALA A 82 -1.91 4.88 -4.71
N LEU A 83 -2.68 4.11 -3.92
CA LEU A 83 -2.56 2.64 -3.82
C LEU A 83 -2.77 1.97 -5.18
N ALA A 84 -3.79 2.36 -5.93
CA ALA A 84 -4.08 1.79 -7.24
C ALA A 84 -2.97 2.08 -8.26
N ARG A 85 -2.45 3.31 -8.29
CA ARG A 85 -1.30 3.67 -9.15
C ARG A 85 -0.04 2.87 -8.79
N TYR A 86 0.24 2.74 -7.49
CA TYR A 86 1.33 1.91 -7.00
C TYR A 86 1.16 0.45 -7.45
N ALA A 87 -0.04 -0.11 -7.32
CA ALA A 87 -0.33 -1.49 -7.66
C ALA A 87 -0.13 -1.77 -9.16
N ALA A 88 -0.64 -0.88 -10.02
CA ALA A 88 -0.46 -0.98 -11.46
C ALA A 88 1.03 -0.93 -11.86
N ILE A 89 1.81 -0.01 -11.29
CA ILE A 89 3.25 0.08 -11.56
C ILE A 89 3.99 -1.17 -11.08
N CYS A 90 3.63 -1.74 -9.93
CA CYS A 90 4.24 -2.99 -9.46
C CYS A 90 4.00 -4.14 -10.44
N GLN A 91 2.76 -4.31 -10.90
CA GLN A 91 2.40 -5.37 -11.83
C GLN A 91 3.09 -5.21 -13.17
N GLU A 92 3.18 -3.98 -13.69
CA GLU A 92 3.93 -3.63 -14.91
C GLU A 92 5.41 -4.08 -14.80
N GLN A 93 6.01 -4.00 -13.61
CA GLN A 93 7.40 -4.38 -13.35
C GLN A 93 7.57 -5.81 -12.79
N GLY A 94 6.51 -6.63 -12.80
CA GLY A 94 6.56 -8.04 -12.39
C GLY A 94 6.55 -8.28 -10.88
N LEU A 95 6.20 -7.28 -10.07
CA LEU A 95 6.05 -7.41 -8.62
C LEU A 95 4.57 -7.56 -8.24
N VAL A 96 4.25 -8.51 -7.37
CA VAL A 96 2.93 -8.59 -6.73
C VAL A 96 2.77 -7.42 -5.75
N PRO A 97 1.78 -6.52 -5.90
CA PRO A 97 1.56 -5.46 -4.94
C PRO A 97 0.80 -5.97 -3.72
N ILE A 98 1.32 -5.65 -2.53
CA ILE A 98 0.55 -5.69 -1.29
C ILE A 98 -0.07 -4.30 -1.09
N ILE A 99 -1.40 -4.26 -1.23
CA ILE A 99 -2.24 -3.08 -1.09
C ILE A 99 -2.69 -3.01 0.37
N GLU A 100 -2.28 -1.97 1.10
CA GLU A 100 -2.49 -1.87 2.55
C GLU A 100 -3.16 -0.54 2.94
N PRO A 101 -4.48 -0.40 2.76
CA PRO A 101 -5.26 0.71 3.32
C PRO A 101 -5.55 0.43 4.80
N GLU A 102 -4.65 0.85 5.69
CA GLU A 102 -4.77 0.55 7.12
C GLU A 102 -5.66 1.58 7.83
N VAL A 103 -6.75 1.11 8.42
CA VAL A 103 -7.58 1.86 9.35
C VAL A 103 -7.02 1.69 10.76
N LEU A 104 -6.57 2.78 11.37
CA LEU A 104 -5.98 2.73 12.72
C LEU A 104 -7.05 2.37 13.75
N MET A 105 -6.80 1.31 14.52
CA MET A 105 -7.68 0.89 15.62
C MET A 105 -7.61 1.81 16.85
N ASP A 106 -6.51 2.54 17.00
CA ASP A 106 -6.33 3.43 18.15
C ASP A 106 -7.36 4.57 18.12
N GLY A 107 -8.11 4.72 19.21
CA GLY A 107 -9.11 5.78 19.36
C GLY A 107 -10.23 5.43 20.33
N ALA A 108 -11.20 6.34 20.44
CA ALA A 108 -12.41 6.16 21.25
C ALA A 108 -13.62 5.66 20.43
N HIS A 109 -13.42 5.34 19.15
CA HIS A 109 -14.48 4.87 18.27
C HIS A 109 -14.81 3.39 18.56
N ASP A 110 -16.05 2.99 18.24
CA ASP A 110 -16.46 1.60 18.39
C ASP A 110 -16.18 0.75 17.14
N ALA A 111 -16.42 -0.55 17.25
CA ALA A 111 -16.22 -1.50 16.17
C ALA A 111 -17.11 -1.22 14.95
N SER A 112 -18.29 -0.62 15.13
CA SER A 112 -19.22 -0.28 14.04
C SER A 112 -18.67 0.85 13.19
N VAL A 113 -18.06 1.86 13.82
CA VAL A 113 -17.39 2.95 13.10
C VAL A 113 -16.17 2.41 12.35
N CYS A 114 -15.34 1.59 13.01
CA CYS A 114 -14.17 0.97 12.37
C CYS A 114 -14.57 0.12 11.16
N GLN A 115 -15.60 -0.72 11.28
CA GLN A 115 -16.13 -1.50 10.17
C GLN A 115 -16.62 -0.62 9.01
N SER A 116 -17.33 0.46 9.32
CA SER A 116 -17.89 1.37 8.31
C SER A 116 -16.77 2.04 7.50
N VAL A 117 -15.78 2.61 8.18
CA VAL A 117 -14.62 3.25 7.54
C VAL A 117 -13.79 2.25 6.76
N THR A 118 -13.55 1.06 7.32
CA THR A 118 -12.83 -0.03 6.63
C THR A 118 -13.54 -0.45 5.35
N SER A 119 -14.86 -0.64 5.41
CA SER A 119 -15.66 -1.01 4.23
C SER A 119 -15.56 0.06 3.15
N GLU A 120 -15.62 1.34 3.55
CA GLU A 120 -15.56 2.46 2.62
C GLU A 120 -14.20 2.59 1.93
N ILE A 121 -13.09 2.56 2.68
CA ILE A 121 -11.75 2.65 2.06
C ILE A 121 -11.48 1.46 1.15
N LEU A 122 -11.87 0.24 1.54
CA LEU A 122 -11.73 -0.94 0.71
C LEU A 122 -12.50 -0.78 -0.60
N GLN A 123 -13.77 -0.40 -0.54
CA GLN A 123 -14.59 -0.21 -1.75
C GLN A 123 -13.95 0.80 -2.71
N ARG A 124 -13.46 1.94 -2.19
CA ARG A 124 -12.79 2.97 -2.98
C ARG A 124 -11.47 2.47 -3.57
N THR A 125 -10.64 1.77 -2.78
CA THR A 125 -9.37 1.23 -3.26
C THR A 125 -9.57 0.20 -4.37
N PHE A 126 -10.54 -0.72 -4.23
CA PHE A 126 -10.83 -1.70 -5.28
C PHE A 126 -11.39 -1.06 -6.55
N ALA A 127 -12.26 -0.04 -6.43
CA ALA A 127 -12.75 0.71 -7.58
C ALA A 127 -11.61 1.45 -8.31
N GLU A 128 -10.70 2.09 -7.58
CA GLU A 128 -9.52 2.73 -8.19
C GLU A 128 -8.57 1.70 -8.82
N CYS A 129 -8.40 0.53 -8.21
CA CYS A 129 -7.61 -0.55 -8.80
C CYS A 129 -8.22 -1.03 -10.12
N GLU A 130 -9.54 -1.16 -10.19
CA GLU A 130 -10.24 -1.49 -11.43
C GLU A 130 -10.03 -0.40 -12.50
N ASN A 131 -10.18 0.87 -12.13
CA ASN A 131 -9.95 2.01 -13.03
C ASN A 131 -8.51 2.06 -13.58
N GLN A 132 -7.53 1.66 -12.78
CA GLN A 132 -6.11 1.59 -13.19
C GLN A 132 -5.76 0.28 -13.92
N GLY A 133 -6.71 -0.65 -14.08
CA GLY A 133 -6.48 -1.93 -14.77
C GLY A 133 -5.65 -2.94 -13.97
N VAL A 134 -5.68 -2.87 -12.63
CA VAL A 134 -4.96 -3.82 -11.76
C VAL A 134 -5.54 -5.23 -11.93
N HIS A 135 -4.65 -6.20 -12.15
CA HIS A 135 -5.02 -7.61 -12.22
C HIS A 135 -5.19 -8.21 -10.82
N PHE A 136 -6.43 -8.29 -10.32
CA PHE A 136 -6.71 -8.73 -8.95
C PHE A 136 -6.11 -10.09 -8.54
N PRO A 137 -6.12 -11.16 -9.38
CA PRO A 137 -5.48 -12.42 -9.02
C PRO A 137 -3.98 -12.32 -8.75
N GLY A 138 -3.34 -11.25 -9.23
CA GLY A 138 -1.92 -10.93 -9.03
C GLY A 138 -1.69 -9.82 -8.00
N ALA A 139 -2.59 -9.61 -7.05
CA ALA A 139 -2.46 -8.63 -5.97
C ALA A 139 -2.81 -9.26 -4.61
N LEU A 140 -2.30 -8.67 -3.53
CA LEU A 140 -2.60 -9.07 -2.16
C LEU A 140 -3.17 -7.87 -1.40
N LEU A 141 -4.19 -8.12 -0.57
CA LEU A 141 -4.70 -7.15 0.39
C LEU A 141 -4.08 -7.42 1.75
N ASN A 142 -3.57 -6.37 2.41
CA ASN A 142 -3.23 -6.42 3.83
C ASN A 142 -4.16 -5.49 4.61
N GLN A 143 -4.82 -6.05 5.63
CA GLN A 143 -5.62 -5.32 6.61
C GLN A 143 -5.11 -5.76 7.98
N THR A 144 -4.65 -4.80 8.77
CA THR A 144 -4.17 -5.05 10.13
C THR A 144 -5.05 -4.36 11.12
#